data_AF-A0A372IKN2-F1
#
_entry.id   AF-A0A372IKN2-F1
#
_cell.length_a   1.000
_cell.length_b   1.000
_cell.length_c   1.000
_cell.angle_alpha   90.00
_cell.angle_beta   90.00
_cell.angle_gamma   90.00
#
_symmetry.space_group_name_H-M   'P 1'
#
loop_
_entity.id
_entity.type
_entity.pdbx_description
1 polymer ?
#
loop_
_entity_poly.entity_id
_entity_poly.type
_entity_poly.pdbx_seq_one_letter_code
_entity_poly.pdbx_strand_id
1 'polypeptide(L)'
;MALKSGFENKKKVAILGVLLAVLVIVAIYEATQFFGGSSPAPAASAPAAAPAAAPASASSAPAAATTAAEPGGNALKVPVSLTSLDPTLHPEVMAGAEALEYSGNGRNIFSMNSVPAVIEAVRGPVRPNGNAAPAAVAQMGPPPPPPIALRFFGYEAEGGHRKAFLIHGDDIFIAAEGDVVDHHYRVLKINPMSIEVTDLLYNNTQTLPLVQS
;
A
#
# COMPACT_ATOMS: atom_id res chain seq x y z
N MET A 1 -33.28 -42.28 -14.14
CA MET A 1 -34.10 -41.23 -13.50
C MET A 1 -34.32 -40.14 -14.55
N ALA A 2 -35.55 -39.92 -15.01
CA ALA A 2 -35.84 -38.89 -16.00
C ALA A 2 -35.89 -37.52 -15.31
N LEU A 3 -35.08 -36.55 -15.76
CA LEU A 3 -35.13 -35.18 -15.26
C LEU A 3 -36.49 -34.58 -15.61
N LYS A 4 -37.23 -34.16 -14.59
CA LYS A 4 -38.51 -33.47 -14.74
C LYS A 4 -38.24 -32.08 -15.33
N SER A 5 -38.65 -31.90 -16.58
CA SER A 5 -38.42 -30.69 -17.37
C SER A 5 -39.20 -29.51 -16.77
N GLY A 6 -38.51 -28.51 -16.20
CA GLY A 6 -39.11 -27.40 -15.43
C GLY A 6 -40.00 -26.42 -16.21
N PHE A 7 -40.35 -26.70 -17.46
CA PHE A 7 -41.12 -25.84 -18.38
C PHE A 7 -42.65 -25.95 -18.23
N GLU A 8 -43.13 -26.70 -17.24
CA GLU A 8 -44.56 -26.98 -16.99
C GLU A 8 -45.34 -25.73 -16.55
N ASN A 9 -44.63 -24.76 -15.95
CA ASN A 9 -45.23 -23.60 -15.31
C ASN A 9 -45.11 -22.37 -16.22
N LYS A 10 -46.21 -21.94 -16.84
CA LYS A 10 -46.24 -20.74 -17.72
C LYS A 10 -45.63 -19.49 -17.08
N LYS A 11 -45.81 -19.31 -15.77
CA LYS A 11 -45.18 -18.22 -14.99
C LYS A 11 -43.66 -18.35 -14.91
N LYS A 12 -43.13 -19.56 -14.72
CA LYS A 12 -41.67 -19.80 -14.68
C LYS A 12 -41.05 -19.61 -16.06
N VAL A 13 -41.74 -20.02 -17.12
CA VAL A 13 -41.29 -19.79 -18.50
C VAL A 13 -41.28 -18.30 -18.84
N ALA A 14 -42.29 -17.55 -18.40
CA ALA A 14 -42.32 -16.09 -18.58
C ALA A 14 -41.17 -15.40 -17.82
N ILE A 15 -40.91 -15.78 -16.56
CA ILE A 15 -39.79 -15.24 -15.77
C ILE A 15 -38.45 -15.57 -16.41
N LEU A 16 -38.26 -16.80 -16.89
CA LEU A 16 -37.05 -17.22 -17.59
C LEU A 16 -36.83 -16.40 -18.88
N GLY A 17 -37.90 -16.15 -19.64
CA GLY A 17 -37.85 -15.31 -20.84
C GLY A 17 -37.45 -13.87 -20.54
N VAL A 18 -38.01 -13.28 -19.47
CA VAL A 18 -37.64 -11.93 -19.02
C VAL A 18 -36.18 -11.88 -18.57
N LEU A 19 -35.72 -12.85 -17.77
CA LEU A 19 -34.32 -12.91 -17.33
C LEU A 19 -33.35 -13.04 -18.50
N LEU A 20 -33.69 -13.85 -19.51
CA LEU A 20 -32.88 -13.98 -20.72
C LEU A 20 -32.84 -12.66 -21.51
N ALA A 21 -33.96 -11.97 -21.65
CA ALA A 21 -34.00 -10.67 -22.31
C ALA A 21 -33.14 -9.61 -21.58
N VAL A 22 -33.19 -9.56 -20.25
CA VAL A 22 -32.34 -8.67 -19.44
C VAL A 22 -30.86 -9.00 -19.64
N LEU A 23 -30.50 -10.29 -19.63
CA LEU A 23 -29.11 -10.72 -19.85
C LEU A 23 -28.60 -10.28 -21.24
N VAL A 24 -29.42 -10.43 -22.28
CA VAL A 24 -29.07 -9.98 -23.64
C VAL A 24 -28.88 -8.47 -23.71
N ILE A 25 -29.72 -7.68 -23.05
CA ILE A 25 -29.58 -6.22 -23.00
C ILE A 25 -28.26 -5.82 -22.31
N VAL A 26 -27.93 -6.45 -21.18
CA VAL A 26 -26.66 -6.20 -20.46
C VAL A 26 -25.46 -6.59 -21.33
N ALA A 27 -25.51 -7.73 -22.00
CA ALA A 27 -24.43 -8.17 -22.89
C ALA A 27 -24.20 -7.21 -24.07
N ILE A 28 -25.27 -6.63 -24.63
CA ILE A 28 -25.16 -5.61 -25.68
C ILE A 28 -24.55 -4.33 -25.13
N TYR A 29 -24.96 -3.89 -23.93
CA TYR A 29 -24.41 -2.70 -23.28
C TYR A 29 -22.89 -2.83 -23.04
N GLU A 30 -22.46 -3.95 -22.46
CA GLU A 30 -21.05 -4.27 -22.24
C GLU A 30 -20.27 -4.34 -23.56
N ALA A 31 -20.83 -4.94 -24.62
CA ALA A 31 -20.20 -4.98 -25.93
C ALA A 31 -20.03 -3.58 -26.55
N THR A 32 -21.00 -2.67 -26.38
CA THR A 32 -20.85 -1.29 -26.86
C THR A 32 -19.80 -0.50 -26.10
N GLN A 33 -19.64 -0.74 -24.80
CA GLN A 33 -18.60 -0.10 -23.99
C GLN A 33 -17.22 -0.68 -24.31
N PHE A 34 -17.13 -2.00 -24.49
CA PHE A 34 -15.85 -2.69 -24.70
C PHE A 34 -15.32 -2.54 -26.14
N PHE A 35 -16.19 -2.50 -27.14
CA PHE A 35 -15.81 -2.32 -28.55
C PHE A 35 -15.93 -0.87 -29.06
N GLY A 36 -16.57 0.03 -28.30
CA GLY A 36 -16.72 1.46 -28.64
C GLY A 36 -15.57 2.36 -28.14
N GLY A 37 -14.65 1.84 -27.32
CA GLY A 37 -13.46 2.54 -26.87
C GLY A 37 -12.49 2.79 -28.03
N SER A 38 -12.41 4.03 -28.50
CA SER A 38 -11.48 4.45 -29.55
C SER A 38 -10.03 4.23 -29.09
N SER A 39 -9.33 3.32 -29.76
CA SER A 39 -7.88 3.14 -29.60
C SER A 39 -7.16 4.43 -30.04
N PRO A 40 -6.25 5.00 -29.25
CA PRO A 40 -5.46 6.14 -29.70
C PRO A 40 -4.55 5.68 -30.85
N ALA A 41 -4.66 6.37 -31.99
CA ALA A 41 -3.81 6.12 -33.14
C ALA A 41 -2.32 6.33 -32.77
N PRO A 42 -1.40 5.46 -33.21
CA PRO A 42 0.03 5.70 -33.04
C PRO A 42 0.43 6.93 -33.85
N ALA A 43 1.04 7.90 -33.18
CA ALA A 43 1.60 9.08 -33.83
C ALA A 43 2.67 8.67 -34.86
N ALA A 44 2.51 9.13 -36.09
CA ALA A 44 3.45 8.91 -37.17
C ALA A 44 4.79 9.60 -36.89
N SER A 45 5.88 8.85 -37.01
CA SER A 45 7.25 9.35 -36.96
C SER A 45 7.54 10.26 -38.15
N ALA A 46 7.84 11.54 -37.90
CA ALA A 46 8.37 12.46 -38.90
C ALA A 46 9.87 12.15 -39.18
N PRO A 47 10.38 12.41 -40.40
CA PRO A 47 11.70 11.93 -40.84
C PRO A 47 12.87 12.73 -40.26
N ALA A 48 14.01 12.04 -40.19
CA ALA A 48 15.28 12.48 -39.66
C ALA A 48 15.88 13.72 -40.34
N ALA A 49 16.36 14.66 -39.52
CA ALA A 49 17.29 15.71 -39.91
C ALA A 49 18.69 15.39 -39.33
N ALA A 50 19.70 15.50 -40.17
CA ALA A 50 21.12 15.18 -39.94
C ALA A 50 21.81 16.12 -38.91
N PRO A 51 23.00 15.75 -38.37
CA PRO A 51 23.54 16.34 -37.15
C PRO A 51 24.37 17.60 -37.42
N ALA A 52 24.26 18.59 -36.53
CA ALA A 52 25.12 19.76 -36.50
C ALA A 52 25.82 19.88 -35.12
N ALA A 53 27.14 19.73 -35.17
CA ALA A 53 28.20 20.26 -34.32
C ALA A 53 27.92 20.64 -32.84
N ALA A 54 28.70 20.01 -31.96
CA ALA A 54 28.98 20.47 -30.59
C ALA A 54 29.62 21.87 -30.56
N PRO A 55 29.54 22.57 -29.40
CA PRO A 55 30.75 22.69 -28.61
C PRO A 55 30.58 22.57 -27.08
N ALA A 56 31.76 22.37 -26.48
CA ALA A 56 32.14 22.19 -25.08
C ALA A 56 31.52 23.11 -24.01
N SER A 57 31.47 22.60 -22.78
CA SER A 57 31.74 23.30 -21.51
C SER A 57 31.99 22.23 -20.42
N ALA A 58 33.24 21.96 -20.03
CA ALA A 58 34.01 22.64 -18.99
C ALA A 58 33.48 22.39 -17.56
N SER A 59 34.21 21.49 -16.88
CA SER A 59 34.54 21.41 -15.45
C SER A 59 33.74 22.24 -14.44
N SER A 60 33.13 21.54 -13.49
CA SER A 60 33.12 21.96 -12.08
C SER A 60 32.97 20.75 -11.18
N ALA A 61 34.04 20.40 -10.47
CA ALA A 61 34.01 19.49 -9.32
C ALA A 61 33.20 20.10 -8.16
N PRO A 62 32.60 19.26 -7.31
CA PRO A 62 32.71 19.47 -5.87
C PRO A 62 33.11 18.15 -5.17
N ALA A 63 34.22 18.18 -4.42
CA ALA A 63 34.25 18.44 -2.99
C ALA A 63 33.86 17.21 -2.17
N ALA A 64 34.90 16.58 -1.63
CA ALA A 64 34.83 15.49 -0.67
C ALA A 64 34.01 15.91 0.56
N ALA A 65 32.97 15.15 0.87
CA ALA A 65 32.35 15.14 2.19
C ALA A 65 32.53 13.73 2.77
N THR A 66 33.57 13.61 3.60
CA THR A 66 33.72 12.53 4.57
C THR A 66 32.62 12.68 5.62
N THR A 67 31.73 11.69 5.74
CA THR A 67 30.95 11.49 6.96
C THR A 67 31.02 10.02 7.37
N ALA A 68 31.31 9.85 8.65
CA ALA A 68 31.72 8.63 9.31
C ALA A 68 30.64 7.54 9.33
N ALA A 69 31.11 6.30 9.31
CA ALA A 69 30.30 5.09 9.37
C ALA A 69 29.79 4.83 10.81
N GLU A 70 28.48 4.62 10.95
CA GLU A 70 27.89 3.91 12.09
C GLU A 70 27.65 2.43 11.74
N PRO A 71 27.75 1.51 12.72
CA PRO A 71 27.60 0.08 12.50
C PRO A 71 26.12 -0.30 12.55
N GLY A 72 25.46 -0.31 11.40
CA GLY A 72 24.04 -0.68 11.30
C GLY A 72 23.62 -1.05 9.88
N GLY A 73 23.78 -2.34 9.53
CA GLY A 73 22.84 -3.12 8.71
C GLY A 73 22.32 -2.62 7.37
N ASN A 74 22.86 -1.55 6.77
CA ASN A 74 22.40 -1.04 5.48
C ASN A 74 23.51 -1.19 4.44
N ALA A 75 23.21 -1.90 3.35
CA ALA A 75 24.13 -2.03 2.23
C ALA A 75 24.47 -0.64 1.67
N LEU A 76 25.77 -0.34 1.60
CA LEU A 76 26.26 0.90 1.02
C LEU A 76 25.84 0.94 -0.45
N LYS A 77 24.88 1.80 -0.78
CA LYS A 77 24.45 1.99 -2.17
C LYS A 77 25.52 2.79 -2.88
N VAL A 78 26.43 2.10 -3.55
CA VAL A 78 27.43 2.71 -4.44
C VAL A 78 26.67 3.21 -5.68
N PRO A 79 26.58 4.54 -5.92
CA PRO A 79 25.93 5.06 -7.11
C PRO A 79 26.82 4.77 -8.32
N VAL A 80 26.49 3.70 -9.05
CA VAL A 80 27.18 3.36 -10.30
C VAL A 80 26.42 3.98 -11.46
N SER A 81 27.01 4.96 -12.13
CA SER A 81 26.46 5.56 -13.35
C SER A 81 26.81 4.68 -14.56
N LEU A 82 25.79 4.20 -15.30
CA LEU A 82 25.96 3.33 -16.47
C LEU A 82 26.81 3.96 -17.60
N THR A 83 26.87 5.30 -17.66
CA THR A 83 27.72 6.05 -18.62
C THR A 83 29.19 6.07 -18.22
N SER A 84 29.52 5.80 -16.95
CA SER A 84 30.89 5.71 -16.43
C SER A 84 31.40 4.27 -16.36
N LEU A 85 30.58 3.30 -16.75
CA LEU A 85 30.96 1.89 -16.76
C LEU A 85 31.62 1.59 -18.10
N ASP A 86 32.93 1.34 -18.06
CA ASP A 86 33.66 0.85 -19.22
C ASP A 86 33.26 -0.63 -19.45
N PRO A 87 32.63 -0.98 -20.58
CA PRO A 87 32.23 -2.36 -20.86
C PRO A 87 33.41 -3.22 -21.33
N THR A 88 34.63 -2.68 -21.42
CA THR A 88 35.80 -3.46 -21.78
C THR A 88 36.18 -4.43 -20.66
N LEU A 89 36.78 -5.55 -21.06
CA LEU A 89 37.21 -6.58 -20.14
C LEU A 89 38.47 -6.11 -19.39
N HIS A 90 38.38 -6.02 -18.07
CA HIS A 90 39.50 -5.65 -17.18
C HIS A 90 40.13 -6.92 -16.54
N PRO A 91 41.16 -7.52 -17.17
CA PRO A 91 41.73 -8.79 -16.70
C PRO A 91 42.32 -8.71 -15.28
N GLU A 92 42.82 -7.54 -14.89
CA GLU A 92 43.33 -7.28 -13.54
C GLU A 92 42.24 -7.37 -12.46
N VAL A 93 41.03 -6.89 -12.75
CA VAL A 93 39.89 -6.97 -11.82
C VAL A 93 39.34 -8.39 -11.76
N MET A 94 39.33 -9.10 -12.89
CA MET A 94 38.96 -10.52 -12.93
C MET A 94 39.90 -11.36 -12.09
N ALA A 95 41.21 -11.17 -12.23
CA ALA A 95 42.21 -11.87 -11.42
C ALA A 95 42.01 -11.60 -9.92
N GLY A 96 41.65 -10.36 -9.54
CA GLY A 96 41.32 -10.02 -8.16
C GLY A 96 40.05 -10.71 -7.64
N ALA A 97 39.03 -10.88 -8.48
CA ALA A 97 37.80 -11.59 -8.14
C ALA A 97 38.02 -13.11 -8.04
N GLU A 98 38.85 -13.69 -8.91
CA GLU A 98 39.23 -15.12 -8.88
C GLU A 98 40.05 -15.47 -7.64
N ALA A 99 40.87 -14.55 -7.14
CA ALA A 99 41.68 -14.73 -5.93
C ALA A 99 40.88 -14.57 -4.62
N LEU A 100 39.59 -14.22 -4.67
CA LEU A 100 38.80 -13.94 -3.47
C LEU A 100 38.42 -15.23 -2.74
N GLU A 101 39.03 -15.46 -1.59
CA GLU A 101 38.68 -16.56 -0.70
C GLU A 101 37.62 -16.14 0.34
N TYR A 102 36.67 -17.04 0.62
CA TYR A 102 35.64 -16.78 1.64
C TYR A 102 36.23 -16.90 3.05
N SER A 103 36.31 -15.76 3.75
CA SER A 103 36.84 -15.65 5.13
C SER A 103 35.76 -15.51 6.21
N GLY A 104 34.48 -15.70 5.86
CA GLY A 104 33.37 -15.54 6.79
C GLY A 104 33.27 -16.67 7.83
N ASN A 105 32.89 -16.32 9.06
CA ASN A 105 32.71 -17.27 10.18
C ASN A 105 31.39 -18.08 10.12
N GLY A 106 30.80 -18.23 8.92
CA GLY A 106 29.47 -18.80 8.72
C GLY A 106 29.41 -19.79 7.57
N ARG A 107 28.19 -20.19 7.20
CA ARG A 107 27.95 -21.11 6.09
C ARG A 107 28.32 -20.43 4.77
N ASN A 108 29.35 -20.94 4.09
CA ASN A 108 29.66 -20.51 2.73
C ASN A 108 28.55 -20.99 1.78
N ILE A 109 27.80 -20.03 1.21
CA ILE A 109 26.68 -20.29 0.29
C ILE A 109 27.13 -20.66 -1.14
N PHE A 110 28.41 -20.50 -1.45
CA PHE A 110 28.98 -20.81 -2.75
C PHE A 110 29.70 -22.18 -2.77
N SER A 111 29.72 -22.89 -1.63
CA SER A 111 30.32 -24.21 -1.51
C SER A 111 29.31 -25.23 -1.00
N MET A 112 29.09 -26.31 -1.76
CA MET A 112 28.15 -27.38 -1.39
C MET A 112 28.55 -28.13 -0.11
N ASN A 113 29.84 -28.12 0.23
CA ASN A 113 30.41 -28.82 1.40
C ASN A 113 30.96 -27.83 2.44
N SER A 114 30.21 -26.80 2.81
CA SER A 114 30.67 -25.81 3.80
C SER A 114 30.53 -26.30 5.24
N VAL A 115 31.46 -25.88 6.10
CA VAL A 115 31.41 -26.15 7.54
C VAL A 115 30.17 -25.47 8.14
N PRO A 116 29.38 -26.15 8.99
CA PRO A 116 28.24 -25.55 9.65
C PRO A 116 28.63 -24.30 10.45
N ALA A 117 27.81 -23.25 10.38
CA ALA A 117 28.02 -22.04 11.18
C ALA A 117 27.99 -22.36 12.68
N VAL A 118 28.96 -21.84 13.43
CA VAL A 118 29.01 -22.02 14.88
C VAL A 118 27.87 -21.21 15.52
N ILE A 119 26.91 -21.91 16.11
CA ILE A 119 25.82 -21.29 16.87
C ILE A 119 26.33 -21.13 18.31
N GLU A 120 26.48 -19.88 18.77
CA GLU A 120 26.83 -19.64 20.17
C GLU A 120 25.73 -20.17 21.09
N ALA A 121 26.14 -20.80 22.19
CA ALA A 121 25.21 -21.27 23.20
C ALA A 121 24.45 -20.09 23.81
N VAL A 122 23.13 -20.23 23.96
CA VAL A 122 22.26 -19.22 24.56
C VAL A 122 22.83 -18.80 25.91
N ARG A 123 23.21 -17.53 26.03
CA ARG A 123 23.82 -16.95 27.22
C ARG A 123 22.77 -16.70 28.31
N GLY A 124 22.33 -17.79 28.93
CA GLY A 124 21.47 -17.79 30.12
C GLY A 124 20.06 -17.22 29.94
N PRO A 125 19.23 -17.29 30.99
CA PRO A 125 17.90 -16.69 30.98
C PRO A 125 18.02 -15.16 30.93
N VAL A 126 17.37 -14.54 29.94
CA VAL A 126 17.22 -13.08 29.85
C VAL A 126 16.34 -12.51 30.99
N ARG A 127 15.73 -13.39 31.80
CA ARG A 127 14.86 -13.02 32.92
C ARG A 127 15.68 -12.95 34.21
N PRO A 128 15.74 -11.79 34.90
CA PRO A 128 16.28 -11.72 36.26
C PRO A 128 15.52 -12.67 37.19
N ASN A 129 16.26 -13.39 38.03
CA ASN A 129 15.74 -14.36 38.99
C ASN A 129 14.65 -13.73 39.88
N GLY A 130 13.48 -14.38 39.92
CA GLY A 130 12.25 -13.90 40.54
C GLY A 130 12.21 -13.96 42.07
N ASN A 131 13.16 -13.29 42.75
CA ASN A 131 13.14 -13.13 44.21
C ASN A 131 13.00 -11.67 44.69
N ALA A 132 12.74 -10.73 43.78
CA ALA A 132 12.15 -9.46 44.18
C ALA A 132 10.63 -9.65 44.24
N ALA A 133 10.03 -9.49 45.42
CA ALA A 133 8.59 -9.35 45.53
C ALA A 133 8.14 -8.31 44.49
N PRO A 134 7.21 -8.63 43.57
CA PRO A 134 6.78 -7.65 42.61
C PRO A 134 6.16 -6.51 43.39
N ALA A 135 6.82 -5.35 43.39
CA ALA A 135 6.14 -4.09 43.64
C ALA A 135 4.91 -4.15 42.75
N ALA A 136 3.72 -4.01 43.35
CA ALA A 136 2.48 -4.04 42.61
C ALA A 136 2.60 -3.00 41.50
N VAL A 137 2.89 -3.48 40.29
CA VAL A 137 2.79 -2.67 39.09
C VAL A 137 1.32 -2.33 39.07
N ALA A 138 0.99 -1.07 39.34
CA ALA A 138 -0.32 -0.57 39.01
C ALA A 138 -0.52 -1.02 37.56
N GLN A 139 -1.47 -1.91 37.32
CA GLN A 139 -1.81 -2.31 35.97
C GLN A 139 -2.28 -1.03 35.31
N MET A 140 -1.36 -0.36 34.61
CA MET A 140 -1.69 0.74 33.73
C MET A 140 -2.63 0.09 32.73
N GLY A 141 -3.91 0.45 32.82
CA GLY A 141 -4.95 -0.13 31.99
C GLY A 141 -4.55 -0.05 30.51
N PRO A 142 -5.22 -0.83 29.64
CA PRO A 142 -4.98 -0.75 28.21
C PRO A 142 -4.93 0.71 27.76
N PRO A 143 -3.98 1.08 26.89
CA PRO A 143 -3.79 2.46 26.47
C PRO A 143 -5.13 3.04 25.98
N PRO A 144 -5.46 4.28 26.36
CA PRO A 144 -6.71 4.88 25.94
C PRO A 144 -6.78 4.90 24.40
N PRO A 145 -7.98 4.73 23.82
CA PRO A 145 -8.15 4.77 22.38
C PRO A 145 -7.65 6.10 21.79
N PRO A 146 -7.03 6.10 20.61
CA PRO A 146 -6.67 7.32 19.90
C PRO A 146 -7.91 8.20 19.66
N PRO A 147 -7.83 9.53 19.87
CA PRO A 147 -8.91 10.44 19.52
C PRO A 147 -9.15 10.48 18.01
N ILE A 148 -10.41 10.48 17.58
CA ILE A 148 -10.78 10.63 16.17
C ILE A 148 -10.54 12.08 15.74
N ALA A 149 -9.71 12.28 14.70
CA ALA A 149 -9.37 13.60 14.17
C ALA A 149 -10.43 14.19 13.22
N LEU A 150 -11.62 13.59 13.17
CA LEU A 150 -12.75 14.01 12.36
C LEU A 150 -13.60 15.04 13.11
N ARG A 151 -14.01 16.12 12.44
CA ARG A 151 -14.85 17.18 13.01
C ARG A 151 -16.19 17.22 12.30
N PHE A 152 -17.28 17.18 13.05
CA PHE A 152 -18.64 17.31 12.52
C PHE A 152 -19.06 18.77 12.57
N PHE A 153 -19.40 19.37 11.42
CA PHE A 153 -19.71 20.80 11.35
C PHE A 153 -21.09 21.12 10.77
N GLY A 154 -21.82 20.12 10.27
CA GLY A 154 -23.20 20.30 9.83
C GLY A 154 -23.84 19.02 9.34
N TYR A 155 -25.15 19.04 9.13
CA TYR A 155 -25.85 17.95 8.46
C TYR A 155 -26.93 18.50 7.53
N GLU A 156 -27.27 17.71 6.51
CA GLU A 156 -28.39 17.92 5.62
C GLU A 156 -29.37 16.75 5.79
N ALA A 157 -30.67 17.06 5.80
CA ALA A 157 -31.72 16.06 5.85
C ALA A 157 -32.72 16.34 4.73
N GLU A 158 -32.66 15.55 3.66
CA GLU A 158 -33.55 15.66 2.50
C GLU A 158 -34.35 14.36 2.36
N GLY A 159 -35.69 14.46 2.40
CA GLY A 159 -36.59 13.33 2.13
C GLY A 159 -36.43 12.12 3.07
N GLY A 160 -35.78 12.27 4.24
CA GLY A 160 -35.49 11.18 5.18
C GLY A 160 -34.07 10.61 5.08
N HIS A 161 -33.29 11.01 4.08
CA HIS A 161 -31.87 10.71 3.98
C HIS A 161 -31.06 11.79 4.72
N ARG A 162 -30.24 11.36 5.69
CA ARG A 162 -29.35 12.26 6.43
C ARG A 162 -27.93 12.14 5.88
N LYS A 163 -27.33 13.28 5.58
CA LYS A 163 -25.92 13.41 5.22
C LYS A 163 -25.24 14.29 6.25
N ALA A 164 -24.07 13.90 6.69
CA ALA A 164 -23.23 14.68 7.59
C ALA A 164 -22.10 15.34 6.80
N PHE A 165 -21.78 16.56 7.18
CA PHE A 165 -20.64 17.31 6.71
C PHE A 165 -19.52 17.20 7.75
N LEU A 166 -18.39 16.64 7.32
CA LEU A 166 -17.27 16.26 8.17
C LEU A 166 -15.99 16.91 7.63
N ILE A 167 -15.11 17.36 8.53
CA ILE A 167 -13.78 17.90 8.18
C ILE A 167 -12.71 16.97 8.76
N HIS A 168 -11.70 16.67 7.97
CA HIS A 168 -10.47 16.02 8.41
C HIS A 168 -9.29 16.83 7.91
N GLY A 169 -8.53 17.45 8.82
CA GLY A 169 -7.49 18.41 8.44
C GLY A 169 -8.09 19.60 7.67
N ASP A 170 -7.81 19.66 6.37
CA ASP A 170 -8.25 20.71 5.43
C ASP A 170 -9.33 20.22 4.44
N ASP A 171 -9.68 18.93 4.46
CA ASP A 171 -10.62 18.32 3.52
C ASP A 171 -12.03 18.22 4.08
N ILE A 172 -13.03 18.44 3.22
CA ILE A 172 -14.46 18.36 3.55
C ILE A 172 -15.06 17.11 2.92
N PHE A 173 -15.78 16.33 3.73
CA PHE A 173 -16.45 15.10 3.35
C PHE A 173 -17.95 15.20 3.59
N ILE A 174 -18.73 14.65 2.66
CA ILE A 174 -20.17 14.50 2.77
C ILE A 174 -20.45 13.00 2.85
N ALA A 175 -20.96 12.53 3.98
CA ALA A 175 -21.16 11.10 4.22
C ALA A 175 -22.56 10.80 4.75
N ALA A 176 -23.16 9.71 4.28
CA ALA A 176 -24.40 9.17 4.82
C ALA A 176 -24.12 8.14 5.93
N GLU A 177 -25.16 7.67 6.60
CA GLU A 177 -25.06 6.55 7.54
C GLU A 177 -24.55 5.29 6.81
N GLY A 178 -23.46 4.71 7.30
CA GLY A 178 -22.82 3.54 6.73
C GLY A 178 -21.58 3.82 5.87
N ASP A 179 -21.39 5.06 5.42
CA ASP A 179 -20.26 5.46 4.55
C ASP A 179 -18.93 5.49 5.30
N VAL A 180 -17.84 5.33 4.55
CA VAL A 180 -16.46 5.40 5.05
C VAL A 180 -15.79 6.68 4.54
N VAL A 181 -15.33 7.49 5.47
CA VAL A 181 -14.61 8.76 5.27
C VAL A 181 -13.12 8.54 5.45
N ASP A 182 -12.32 9.13 4.56
CA ASP A 182 -10.86 9.05 4.58
C ASP A 182 -10.29 7.62 4.65
N HIS A 183 -11.03 6.63 4.13
CA HIS A 183 -10.70 5.19 4.21
C HIS A 183 -10.49 4.64 5.64
N HIS A 184 -10.87 5.41 6.66
CA HIS A 184 -10.51 5.14 8.05
C HIS A 184 -11.71 5.21 8.99
N TYR A 185 -12.66 6.10 8.72
CA TYR A 185 -13.75 6.42 9.64
C TYR A 185 -15.09 6.03 9.05
N ARG A 186 -15.80 5.10 9.69
CA ARG A 186 -17.16 4.72 9.27
C ARG A 186 -18.21 5.49 10.06
N VAL A 187 -19.18 6.09 9.38
CA VAL A 187 -20.33 6.74 10.00
C VAL A 187 -21.36 5.69 10.40
N LEU A 188 -21.74 5.63 11.68
CA LEU A 188 -22.77 4.71 12.17
C LEU A 188 -24.14 5.36 12.19
N LYS A 189 -24.22 6.57 12.76
CA LYS A 189 -25.49 7.25 12.99
C LYS A 189 -25.33 8.75 12.98
N ILE A 190 -26.25 9.44 12.32
CA ILE A 190 -26.26 10.89 12.19
C ILE A 190 -27.42 11.46 13.03
N ASN A 191 -27.08 12.12 14.14
CA ASN A 191 -28.02 12.90 14.94
C ASN A 191 -27.87 14.40 14.60
N PRO A 192 -28.90 15.23 14.88
CA PRO A 192 -28.84 16.66 14.59
C PRO A 192 -27.71 17.42 15.32
N MET A 193 -27.32 16.96 16.51
CA MET A 193 -26.30 17.61 17.34
C MET A 193 -25.02 16.80 17.51
N SER A 194 -24.98 15.57 17.01
CA SER A 194 -23.83 14.68 17.14
C SER A 194 -23.81 13.61 16.07
N ILE A 195 -22.64 13.07 15.78
CA ILE A 195 -22.48 11.92 14.89
C ILE A 195 -21.71 10.81 15.62
N GLU A 196 -22.14 9.58 15.44
CA GLU A 196 -21.41 8.40 15.91
C GLU A 196 -20.53 7.88 14.77
N VAL A 197 -19.23 7.83 15.02
CA VAL A 197 -18.22 7.40 14.05
C VAL A 197 -17.38 6.30 14.68
N THR A 198 -17.11 5.25 13.91
CA THR A 198 -16.19 4.18 14.30
C THR A 198 -14.92 4.28 13.47
N ASP A 199 -13.80 4.37 14.16
CA ASP A 199 -12.47 4.20 13.60
C ASP A 199 -12.27 2.72 13.22
N LEU A 200 -11.94 2.45 11.95
CA LEU A 200 -11.78 1.11 11.41
C LEU A 200 -10.44 0.46 11.79
N LEU A 201 -9.39 1.22 12.07
CA LEU A 201 -8.09 0.68 12.48
C LEU A 201 -8.14 0.17 13.92
N TYR A 202 -8.76 0.95 14.80
CA TYR A 202 -8.77 0.67 16.25
C TYR A 202 -10.12 0.10 16.74
N ASN A 203 -11.10 -0.07 15.84
CA ASN A 203 -12.47 -0.46 16.15
C ASN A 203 -13.06 0.39 17.30
N ASN A 204 -12.74 1.68 17.32
CA ASN A 204 -13.14 2.57 18.38
C ASN A 204 -14.31 3.45 17.94
N THR A 205 -15.42 3.39 18.68
CA THR A 205 -16.58 4.23 18.42
C THR A 205 -16.54 5.47 19.30
N GLN A 206 -16.58 6.64 18.67
CA GLN A 206 -16.63 7.93 19.35
C GLN A 206 -17.81 8.75 18.84
N THR A 207 -18.46 9.46 19.76
CA THR A 207 -19.49 10.45 19.42
C THR A 207 -18.84 11.82 19.27
N LEU A 208 -18.96 12.41 18.09
CA LEU A 208 -18.45 13.73 17.77
C LEU A 208 -19.58 14.75 17.86
N PRO A 209 -19.47 15.79 18.69
CA PRO A 209 -20.49 16.84 18.77
C PRO A 209 -20.42 17.76 17.55
N LEU A 210 -21.53 18.46 17.28
CA LEU A 210 -21.56 19.51 16.27
C LEU A 210 -20.64 20.67 16.71
N VAL A 211 -19.58 20.88 15.95
CA VAL A 211 -18.66 22.00 16.14
C VAL A 211 -19.10 23.12 15.20
N GLN A 212 -19.74 24.14 15.75
CA GLN A 212 -20.01 25.38 15.03
C GLN A 212 -18.69 26.15 14.92
N SER A 213 -18.15 26.26 13.70
CA SER A 213 -17.05 27.17 13.37
C SER A 213 -17.56 28.55 13.03
#